data_AF-A0A507F5X2-F1
#
_entry.id   AF-A0A507F5X2-F1
#
_cell.length_a   1.000
_cell.length_b   1.000
_cell.length_c   1.000
_cell.angle_alpha   90.00
_cell.angle_beta   90.00
_cell.angle_gamma   90.00
#
_symmetry.space_group_name_H-M   'P 1'
#
loop_
_entity.id
_entity.type
_entity.pdbx_description
1 polymer ?
#
loop_
_entity_poly.entity_id
_entity_poly.type
_entity_poly.pdbx_seq_one_letter_code
_entity_poly.pdbx_strand_id
1 'polypeptide(L)'
;MSITILPMRLTLLTLPKESLSCVMHAMVKNLYFRRKDTFFSYTENSLEVSIVADVETAANDFPTPAICPGLVICPDPFRALQIDSDTGLDNSAKRINEISAPLAKAGVSIFYLSTYQTDFVFVKERRMSLVISTLQASDFDFMDLESFHFDHSPPSTPCVTAPSTPNYGCNGTTPASDEIAASPPTDSVSSSPTRSDGYFNDLNNGKFLARKFIPRYTLRLVGLNREYVDAWAIKLVRIIFYPDLIPQAENAEQTAGGTERFFSYTATEEGISIVADDQVLAEFPEHFLNMSTTPKPLKCIQVDLTDYGLDRYGIVYSMADPLSTCGINLLYLSTYMTANILVNAKDLPKAIKILDDVVQREVADRERQSGGADSEDSTSTDGVNGIEESLFDDERMASATRTLCLNDYTEPAARQSNEWPCDGHLASVPMEPAVRALREGIEKLDEDLTFLEGKLDAEFCAPARSASRRRQPSDVPNPTKLLRTIERLEKDIVALQLNAANVTQAKKSFVEETHKKLAINAELLERLSFGVQVEPDDETAGSKERFDHLAASFSAAH
;
A
#
# COMPACT_ATOMS: atom_id res chain seq x y z
N MET A 1 -6.46 0.26 29.26
CA MET A 1 -7.00 0.45 27.90
C MET A 1 -7.38 -0.94 27.42
N SER A 2 -8.60 -1.13 26.92
CA SER A 2 -9.05 -2.45 26.50
C SER A 2 -8.77 -2.67 25.01
N ILE A 3 -8.50 -3.92 24.65
CA ILE A 3 -8.24 -4.36 23.30
C ILE A 3 -9.24 -5.45 22.94
N THR A 4 -9.83 -5.29 21.76
CA THR A 4 -10.72 -6.28 21.16
C THR A 4 -10.01 -6.92 19.97
N ILE A 5 -9.90 -8.25 19.94
CA ILE A 5 -9.31 -8.95 18.80
C ILE A 5 -10.44 -9.24 17.82
N LEU A 6 -10.41 -8.61 16.64
CA LEU A 6 -11.44 -8.85 15.64
C LEU A 6 -11.33 -10.29 15.10
N PRO A 7 -12.48 -10.98 14.88
CA PRO A 7 -12.49 -12.39 14.47
C PRO A 7 -11.98 -12.61 13.04
N MET A 8 -12.06 -11.59 12.20
CA MET A 8 -11.65 -11.62 10.80
C MET A 8 -10.14 -11.80 10.61
N ARG A 9 -9.80 -12.57 9.58
CA ARG A 9 -8.43 -12.71 9.07
C ARG A 9 -8.25 -11.73 7.93
N LEU A 10 -7.27 -10.85 8.04
CA LEU A 10 -7.04 -9.79 7.06
C LEU A 10 -5.83 -10.10 6.17
N THR A 11 -5.80 -9.50 5.00
CA THR A 11 -4.61 -9.42 4.16
C THR A 11 -4.45 -7.99 3.63
N LEU A 12 -3.19 -7.62 3.37
CA LEU A 12 -2.82 -6.37 2.73
C LEU A 12 -2.61 -6.60 1.24
N LEU A 13 -3.22 -5.76 0.42
CA LEU A 13 -3.00 -5.71 -1.02
C LEU A 13 -2.38 -4.37 -1.37
N THR A 14 -1.48 -4.35 -2.35
CA THR A 14 -0.99 -3.12 -2.95
C THR A 14 -1.04 -3.22 -4.46
N LEU A 15 -1.30 -2.11 -5.14
CA LEU A 15 -1.25 -2.01 -6.58
C LEU A 15 -0.84 -0.60 -7.02
N PRO A 16 -0.18 -0.48 -8.18
CA PRO A 16 0.07 0.81 -8.81
C PRO A 16 -1.25 1.45 -9.27
N LYS A 17 -1.32 2.79 -9.27
CA LYS A 17 -2.54 3.54 -9.58
C LYS A 17 -3.06 3.28 -10.98
N GLU A 18 -2.15 3.02 -11.92
CA GLU A 18 -2.45 2.73 -13.32
C GLU A 18 -3.28 1.45 -13.46
N SER A 19 -3.18 0.53 -12.49
CA SER A 19 -3.90 -0.74 -12.47
C SER A 19 -5.21 -0.68 -11.68
N LEU A 20 -5.60 0.50 -11.18
CA LEU A 20 -6.81 0.66 -10.37
C LEU A 20 -8.08 0.22 -11.12
N SER A 21 -8.15 0.44 -12.44
CA SER A 21 -9.26 0.00 -13.28
C SER A 21 -9.52 -1.51 -13.22
N CYS A 22 -8.48 -2.33 -13.03
CA CYS A 22 -8.59 -3.78 -12.94
C CYS A 22 -9.33 -4.25 -11.69
N VAL A 23 -9.32 -3.45 -10.62
CA VAL A 23 -9.98 -3.79 -9.35
C VAL A 23 -11.33 -3.09 -9.18
N MET A 24 -11.85 -2.40 -10.22
CA MET A 24 -13.11 -1.65 -10.13
C MET A 24 -14.28 -2.52 -9.67
N HIS A 25 -14.42 -3.71 -10.24
CA HIS A 25 -15.47 -4.65 -9.84
C HIS A 25 -15.40 -5.01 -8.35
N ALA A 26 -14.19 -5.35 -7.86
CA ALA A 26 -13.94 -5.68 -6.46
C ALA A 26 -14.26 -4.50 -5.53
N MET A 27 -13.84 -3.30 -5.93
CA MET A 27 -14.08 -2.06 -5.19
C MET A 27 -15.58 -1.73 -5.12
N VAL A 28 -16.31 -1.74 -6.23
CA VAL A 28 -17.76 -1.47 -6.23
C VAL A 28 -18.50 -2.46 -5.34
N LYS A 29 -18.13 -3.74 -5.39
CA LYS A 29 -18.70 -4.78 -4.52
C LYS A 29 -18.46 -4.47 -3.03
N ASN A 30 -17.25 -4.04 -2.66
CA ASN A 30 -16.89 -3.77 -1.27
C ASN A 30 -17.33 -2.39 -0.76
N LEU A 31 -17.61 -1.43 -1.66
CA LEU A 31 -18.12 -0.10 -1.32
C LEU A 31 -19.66 -0.09 -1.20
N TYR A 32 -20.35 -0.81 -2.08
CA TYR A 32 -21.81 -0.78 -2.20
C TYR A 32 -22.47 -2.05 -1.63
N PHE A 33 -22.01 -3.23 -2.05
CA PHE A 33 -22.59 -4.53 -1.69
C PHE A 33 -21.85 -5.21 -0.53
N ARG A 34 -21.34 -4.40 0.39
CA ARG A 34 -20.47 -4.87 1.47
C ARG A 34 -21.20 -5.90 2.34
N ARG A 35 -20.52 -7.01 2.62
CA ARG A 35 -21.00 -8.02 3.59
C ARG A 35 -20.90 -7.47 5.00
N LYS A 36 -21.84 -7.85 5.87
CA LYS A 36 -21.73 -7.56 7.31
C LYS A 36 -20.47 -8.23 7.88
N ASP A 37 -19.93 -7.65 8.95
CA ASP A 37 -18.81 -8.20 9.72
C ASP A 37 -17.48 -8.34 8.94
N THR A 38 -17.32 -7.55 7.88
CA THR A 38 -16.08 -7.47 7.09
C THR A 38 -15.19 -6.34 7.55
N PHE A 39 -13.90 -6.40 7.27
CA PHE A 39 -13.02 -5.23 7.32
C PHE A 39 -12.64 -4.80 5.92
N PHE A 40 -12.81 -3.53 5.59
CA PHE A 40 -12.36 -3.00 4.31
C PHE A 40 -11.76 -1.61 4.46
N SER A 41 -10.50 -1.46 4.07
CA SER A 41 -9.81 -0.18 4.01
C SER A 41 -9.16 -0.02 2.64
N TYR A 42 -9.32 1.17 2.07
CA TYR A 42 -8.68 1.64 0.86
C TYR A 42 -7.90 2.91 1.21
N THR A 43 -6.63 2.97 0.82
CA THR A 43 -5.81 4.17 0.97
C THR A 43 -4.99 4.36 -0.29
N GLU A 44 -5.24 5.48 -0.96
CA GLU A 44 -4.44 5.97 -2.07
C GLU A 44 -3.54 7.10 -1.58
N ASN A 45 -2.25 7.00 -1.88
CA ASN A 45 -1.24 8.02 -1.58
C ASN A 45 -0.41 8.32 -2.83
N SER A 46 0.70 9.03 -2.75
CA SER A 46 1.51 9.36 -3.94
C SER A 46 2.31 8.19 -4.54
N LEU A 47 2.53 7.10 -3.80
CA LEU A 47 3.30 5.94 -4.25
C LEU A 47 2.41 4.79 -4.73
N GLU A 48 1.30 4.53 -4.06
CA GLU A 48 0.51 3.31 -4.27
C GLU A 48 -0.97 3.47 -3.90
N VAL A 49 -1.73 2.44 -4.25
CA VAL A 49 -3.01 2.12 -3.63
C VAL A 49 -2.79 0.92 -2.72
N SER A 50 -3.10 1.08 -1.43
CA SER A 50 -3.05 0.03 -0.42
C SER A 50 -4.46 -0.32 0.03
N ILE A 51 -4.75 -1.61 0.12
CA ILE A 51 -6.06 -2.14 0.52
C ILE A 51 -5.87 -3.11 1.68
N VAL A 52 -6.68 -2.99 2.72
CA VAL A 52 -6.80 -4.02 3.77
C VAL A 52 -8.17 -4.63 3.65
N ALA A 53 -8.24 -5.93 3.44
CA ALA A 53 -9.50 -6.65 3.28
C ALA A 53 -9.42 -8.01 3.97
N ASP A 54 -10.59 -8.63 4.24
CA ASP A 54 -10.63 -10.02 4.69
C ASP A 54 -10.00 -10.94 3.65
N VAL A 55 -9.34 -12.01 4.11
CA VAL A 55 -8.71 -13.02 3.24
C VAL A 55 -9.72 -13.59 2.23
N GLU A 56 -10.97 -13.83 2.67
CA GLU A 56 -12.03 -14.29 1.78
C GLU A 56 -12.43 -13.24 0.74
N THR A 57 -12.50 -11.97 1.14
CA THR A 57 -12.83 -10.86 0.23
C THR A 57 -11.74 -10.71 -0.82
N ALA A 58 -10.47 -10.74 -0.40
CA ALA A 58 -9.33 -10.70 -1.30
C ALA A 58 -9.32 -11.89 -2.28
N ALA A 59 -9.64 -13.10 -1.81
CA ALA A 59 -9.65 -14.30 -2.65
C ALA A 59 -10.82 -14.34 -3.65
N ASN A 60 -12.00 -13.86 -3.26
CA ASN A 60 -13.22 -14.01 -4.06
C ASN A 60 -13.52 -12.80 -4.95
N ASP A 61 -13.15 -11.59 -4.53
CA ASP A 61 -13.58 -10.37 -5.19
C ASP A 61 -12.48 -9.75 -6.05
N PHE A 62 -11.22 -9.86 -5.64
CA PHE A 62 -10.09 -9.25 -6.33
C PHE A 62 -9.53 -10.16 -7.43
N PRO A 63 -9.07 -9.57 -8.55
CA PRO A 63 -8.44 -10.34 -9.62
C PRO A 63 -7.11 -10.95 -9.15
N THR A 64 -6.67 -12.00 -9.82
CA THR A 64 -5.33 -12.55 -9.60
C THR A 64 -4.25 -11.59 -10.13
N PRO A 65 -3.02 -11.64 -9.60
CA PRO A 65 -1.89 -10.87 -10.14
C PRO A 65 -1.58 -11.13 -11.62
N ALA A 66 -2.02 -12.27 -12.16
CA ALA A 66 -1.90 -12.57 -13.59
C ALA A 66 -2.83 -11.71 -14.46
N ILE A 67 -3.95 -11.25 -13.91
CA ILE A 67 -4.95 -10.42 -14.59
C ILE A 67 -4.71 -8.93 -14.32
N CYS A 68 -4.20 -8.60 -13.13
CA CYS A 68 -3.91 -7.24 -12.69
C CYS A 68 -2.40 -7.07 -12.46
N PRO A 69 -1.64 -6.60 -13.46
CA PRO A 69 -0.20 -6.39 -13.33
C PRO A 69 0.14 -5.46 -12.16
N GLY A 70 1.14 -5.82 -11.37
CA GLY A 70 1.57 -5.02 -10.22
C GLY A 70 0.69 -5.15 -8.97
N LEU A 71 -0.44 -5.88 -9.02
CA LEU A 71 -1.17 -6.25 -7.83
C LEU A 71 -0.35 -7.26 -7.00
N VAL A 72 -0.05 -6.89 -5.77
CA VAL A 72 0.60 -7.75 -4.78
C VAL A 72 -0.39 -8.02 -3.65
N ILE A 73 -0.61 -9.29 -3.35
CA ILE A 73 -1.41 -9.74 -2.21
C ILE A 73 -0.45 -10.32 -1.19
N CYS A 74 -0.47 -9.80 0.04
CA CYS A 74 0.40 -10.29 1.10
C CYS A 74 0.03 -11.75 1.44
N PRO A 75 0.99 -12.68 1.40
CA PRO A 75 0.72 -14.09 1.70
C PRO A 75 0.53 -14.34 3.21
N ASP A 76 1.13 -13.48 4.05
CA ASP A 76 1.00 -13.58 5.50
C ASP A 76 -0.35 -12.95 5.93
N PRO A 77 -1.26 -13.70 6.56
CA PRO A 77 -2.49 -13.15 7.08
C PRO A 77 -2.22 -12.32 8.35
N PHE A 78 -3.08 -11.33 8.57
CA PHE A 78 -3.04 -10.42 9.70
C PHE A 78 -4.26 -10.61 10.60
N ARG A 79 -4.12 -10.20 11.87
CA ARG A 79 -5.21 -10.00 12.81
C ARG A 79 -5.28 -8.54 13.19
N ALA A 80 -6.50 -8.04 13.36
CA ALA A 80 -6.75 -6.67 13.80
C ALA A 80 -7.04 -6.64 15.30
N LEU A 81 -6.32 -5.77 15.99
CA LEU A 81 -6.56 -5.37 17.37
C LEU A 81 -7.28 -4.02 17.32
N GLN A 82 -8.55 -3.99 17.70
CA GLN A 82 -9.30 -2.76 17.91
C GLN A 82 -8.97 -2.21 19.29
N ILE A 83 -8.59 -0.93 19.35
CA ILE A 83 -8.23 -0.26 20.60
C ILE A 83 -9.43 0.50 21.12
N ASP A 84 -10.01 0.04 22.22
CA ASP A 84 -11.10 0.75 22.86
C ASP A 84 -10.53 1.79 23.83
N SER A 85 -10.72 3.07 23.51
CA SER A 85 -10.25 4.15 24.36
C SER A 85 -11.32 5.22 24.56
N ASP A 86 -11.60 5.51 25.82
CA ASP A 86 -12.54 6.55 26.24
C ASP A 86 -12.03 7.96 25.90
N THR A 87 -10.72 8.08 25.66
CA THR A 87 -10.09 9.32 25.23
C THR A 87 -10.21 9.42 23.71
N GLY A 88 -11.08 10.31 23.24
CA GLY A 88 -11.25 10.58 21.82
C GLY A 88 -9.96 11.03 21.12
N LEU A 89 -10.09 11.50 19.88
CA LEU A 89 -8.96 11.68 18.96
C LEU A 89 -7.84 12.63 19.44
N ASP A 90 -8.12 13.52 20.40
CA ASP A 90 -7.15 14.50 20.94
C ASP A 90 -5.95 13.86 21.67
N ASN A 91 -6.04 12.61 22.12
CA ASN A 91 -4.96 11.88 22.80
C ASN A 91 -4.38 10.71 21.98
N SER A 92 -4.62 10.71 20.67
CA SER A 92 -4.20 9.65 19.76
C SER A 92 -2.68 9.39 19.81
N ALA A 93 -1.82 10.41 19.85
CA ALA A 93 -0.37 10.24 19.92
C ALA A 93 0.09 9.45 21.15
N LYS A 94 -0.54 9.69 22.31
CA LYS A 94 -0.23 8.96 23.55
C LYS A 94 -0.64 7.50 23.42
N ARG A 95 -1.85 7.23 22.94
CA ARG A 95 -2.36 5.88 22.68
C ARG A 95 -1.47 5.09 21.71
N ILE A 96 -1.11 5.70 20.57
CA ILE A 96 -0.22 5.10 19.57
C ILE A 96 1.13 4.75 20.21
N ASN A 97 1.69 5.65 21.03
CA ASN A 97 2.95 5.40 21.73
C ASN A 97 2.84 4.24 22.75
N GLU A 98 1.82 4.25 23.61
CA GLU A 98 1.61 3.25 24.67
C GLU A 98 1.48 1.83 24.11
N ILE A 99 0.82 1.65 22.96
CA ILE A 99 0.70 0.33 22.35
C ILE A 99 1.90 -0.05 21.47
N SER A 100 2.50 0.90 20.76
CA SER A 100 3.62 0.61 19.85
C SER A 100 4.94 0.38 20.59
N ALA A 101 5.16 1.00 21.75
CA ALA A 101 6.38 0.85 22.54
C ALA A 101 6.66 -0.60 22.98
N PRO A 102 5.74 -1.30 23.67
CA PRO A 102 5.99 -2.68 24.10
C PRO A 102 6.08 -3.65 22.92
N LEU A 103 5.30 -3.44 21.85
CA LEU A 103 5.37 -4.27 20.63
C LEU A 103 6.69 -4.07 19.88
N ALA A 104 7.19 -2.84 19.78
CA ALA A 104 8.52 -2.56 19.23
C ALA A 104 9.62 -3.21 20.07
N LYS A 105 9.53 -3.14 21.41
CA LYS A 105 10.46 -3.80 22.34
C LYS A 105 10.48 -5.32 22.17
N ALA A 106 9.33 -5.93 21.90
CA ALA A 106 9.20 -7.36 21.64
C ALA A 106 9.58 -7.77 20.20
N GLY A 107 10.02 -6.84 19.35
CA GLY A 107 10.36 -7.11 17.96
C GLY A 107 9.15 -7.53 17.13
N VAL A 108 7.97 -6.94 17.39
CA VAL A 108 6.75 -7.19 16.64
C VAL A 108 6.55 -6.07 15.62
N SER A 109 6.49 -6.42 14.34
CA SER A 109 6.08 -5.49 13.29
C SER A 109 4.57 -5.29 13.33
N ILE A 110 4.16 -4.04 13.19
CA ILE A 110 2.77 -3.61 13.27
C ILE A 110 2.44 -2.65 12.12
N PHE A 111 1.20 -2.71 11.66
CA PHE A 111 0.56 -1.64 10.90
C PHE A 111 -0.44 -0.96 11.82
N TYR A 112 -0.53 0.36 11.74
CA TYR A 112 -1.44 1.15 12.55
C TYR A 112 -2.41 1.92 11.65
N LEU A 113 -3.69 1.87 11.97
CA LEU A 113 -4.73 2.58 11.23
C LEU A 113 -5.65 3.34 12.17
N SER A 114 -5.47 4.66 12.23
CA SER A 114 -6.41 5.57 12.87
C SER A 114 -7.62 5.83 11.98
N THR A 115 -8.81 5.69 12.55
CA THR A 115 -10.07 6.00 11.87
C THR A 115 -10.86 7.05 12.67
N TYR A 116 -12.00 7.47 12.13
CA TYR A 116 -12.90 8.40 12.80
C TYR A 116 -13.49 7.84 14.10
N GLN A 117 -13.75 6.52 14.14
CA GLN A 117 -14.38 5.85 15.27
C GLN A 117 -13.35 5.37 16.29
N THR A 118 -12.33 4.64 15.82
CA THR A 118 -11.35 3.98 16.68
C THR A 118 -10.02 3.75 15.94
N ASP A 119 -9.03 3.22 16.64
CA ASP A 119 -7.75 2.83 16.07
C ASP A 119 -7.62 1.31 15.97
N PHE A 120 -6.95 0.85 14.92
CA PHE A 120 -6.66 -0.55 14.68
C PHE A 120 -5.15 -0.79 14.60
N VAL A 121 -4.69 -1.89 15.19
CA VAL A 121 -3.33 -2.40 15.03
C VAL A 121 -3.39 -3.74 14.33
N PHE A 122 -2.75 -3.84 13.18
CA PHE A 122 -2.63 -5.10 12.46
C PHE A 122 -1.29 -5.76 12.77
N VAL A 123 -1.35 -7.03 13.14
CA VAL A 123 -0.20 -7.89 13.44
C VAL A 123 -0.29 -9.15 12.62
N LYS A 124 0.87 -9.68 12.19
CA LYS A 124 0.91 -10.98 11.51
C LYS A 124 0.34 -12.06 12.43
N GLU A 125 -0.56 -12.88 11.91
CA GLU A 125 -1.30 -13.90 12.67
C GLU A 125 -0.35 -14.82 13.45
N ARG A 126 0.77 -15.23 12.84
CA ARG A 126 1.82 -16.06 13.47
C ARG A 126 2.48 -15.46 14.70
N ARG A 127 2.35 -14.14 14.94
CA ARG A 127 2.94 -13.42 16.10
C ARG A 127 1.93 -13.19 17.22
N MET A 128 0.66 -13.60 17.06
CA MET A 128 -0.41 -13.27 18.00
C MET A 128 -0.15 -13.73 19.44
N SER A 129 0.40 -14.92 19.67
CA SER A 129 0.69 -15.38 21.04
C SER A 129 1.70 -14.47 21.75
N LEU A 130 2.74 -14.01 21.03
CA LEU A 130 3.70 -13.06 21.56
C LEU A 130 3.05 -11.70 21.84
N VAL A 131 2.21 -11.22 20.91
CA VAL A 131 1.49 -9.95 21.04
C VAL A 131 0.61 -9.93 22.29
N ILE A 132 -0.20 -10.97 22.51
CA ILE A 132 -1.06 -11.09 23.68
C ILE A 132 -0.23 -11.03 24.97
N SER A 133 0.79 -11.89 25.08
CA SER A 133 1.64 -11.91 26.29
C SER A 133 2.38 -10.59 26.53
N THR A 134 2.81 -9.90 25.47
CA THR A 134 3.51 -8.61 25.55
C THR A 134 2.59 -7.49 26.01
N LEU A 135 1.37 -7.42 25.47
CA LEU A 135 0.40 -6.38 25.81
C LEU A 135 -0.22 -6.61 27.19
N GLN A 136 -0.51 -7.85 27.57
CA GLN A 136 -0.94 -8.18 28.93
C GLN A 136 0.12 -7.81 29.98
N ALA A 137 1.40 -8.04 29.68
CA ALA A 137 2.50 -7.61 30.55
C ALA A 137 2.67 -6.08 30.63
N SER A 138 2.00 -5.34 29.75
CA SER A 138 2.00 -3.87 29.69
C SER A 138 0.66 -3.28 30.14
N ASP A 139 -0.11 -4.00 30.95
CA ASP A 139 -1.39 -3.59 31.55
C ASP A 139 -2.52 -3.31 30.53
N PHE A 140 -2.52 -4.01 29.38
CA PHE A 140 -3.66 -4.04 28.46
C PHE A 140 -4.59 -5.22 28.76
N ASP A 141 -5.88 -4.90 28.86
CA ASP A 141 -6.94 -5.89 29.07
C ASP A 141 -7.54 -6.31 27.73
N PHE A 142 -7.73 -7.61 27.53
CA PHE A 142 -8.39 -8.13 26.33
C PHE A 142 -9.81 -8.57 26.67
N MET A 143 -10.80 -8.06 25.94
CA MET A 143 -12.21 -8.37 26.21
C MET A 143 -12.62 -9.75 25.68
N ASP A 144 -12.07 -10.17 24.54
CA ASP A 144 -12.53 -11.35 23.79
C ASP A 144 -11.49 -12.48 23.73
N LEU A 145 -10.58 -12.56 24.72
CA LEU A 145 -9.50 -13.53 24.66
C LEU A 145 -10.00 -14.99 24.72
N GLU A 146 -11.15 -15.23 25.36
CA GLU A 146 -11.75 -16.57 25.50
C GLU A 146 -12.43 -17.07 24.23
N SER A 147 -12.88 -16.16 23.34
CA SER A 147 -13.48 -16.53 22.06
C SER A 147 -12.42 -16.78 20.97
N PHE A 148 -11.18 -16.38 21.22
CA PHE A 148 -10.07 -16.49 20.28
C PHE A 148 -9.33 -17.84 20.40
N HIS A 149 -9.78 -18.85 19.64
CA HIS A 149 -9.08 -20.13 19.56
C HIS A 149 -7.86 -20.04 18.62
N PHE A 150 -6.67 -20.31 19.17
CA PHE A 150 -5.52 -20.66 18.35
C PHE A 150 -5.67 -22.11 17.87
N ASP A 151 -5.66 -22.34 16.56
CA ASP A 151 -5.47 -23.68 15.98
C ASP A 151 -4.03 -24.16 16.25
N HIS A 152 -3.72 -24.47 17.51
CA HIS A 152 -2.51 -25.18 17.89
C HIS A 152 -2.71 -26.67 17.58
N SER A 153 -2.62 -27.04 16.30
CA SER A 153 -2.29 -28.41 15.96
C SER A 153 -0.76 -28.56 16.03
N PRO A 154 -0.19 -29.31 16.98
CA PRO A 154 1.22 -29.65 16.93
C PRO A 154 1.48 -30.51 15.68
N PRO A 155 2.60 -30.33 14.96
CA PRO A 155 2.93 -31.18 13.82
C PRO A 155 3.04 -32.62 14.32
N SER A 156 2.09 -33.45 13.90
CA SER A 156 2.05 -34.87 14.26
C SER A 156 3.29 -35.54 13.70
N THR A 157 4.22 -35.90 14.58
CA THR A 157 5.37 -36.73 14.25
C THR A 157 4.84 -38.11 13.84
N PRO A 158 5.21 -38.67 12.67
CA PRO A 158 4.73 -39.99 12.27
C PRO A 158 5.35 -41.05 13.18
N CYS A 159 4.56 -41.58 14.11
CA CYS A 159 4.95 -42.66 15.00
C CYS A 159 4.96 -43.98 14.22
N VAL A 160 6.17 -44.50 13.95
CA VAL A 160 6.37 -45.85 13.41
C VAL A 160 5.96 -46.85 14.49
N THR A 161 4.91 -47.61 14.20
CA THR A 161 4.39 -48.68 15.06
C THR A 161 5.33 -49.88 15.00
N ALA A 162 5.87 -50.29 16.15
CA ALA A 162 6.48 -51.61 16.33
C ALA A 162 5.51 -52.54 17.09
N PRO A 163 5.36 -53.81 16.69
CA PRO A 163 4.31 -54.68 17.18
C PRO A 163 4.59 -55.28 18.56
N SER A 164 3.49 -55.58 19.23
CA SER A 164 3.31 -56.02 20.60
C SER A 164 3.93 -57.39 20.92
N THR A 165 4.37 -57.58 22.16
CA THR A 165 4.30 -58.89 22.83
C THR A 165 3.65 -58.75 24.21
N PRO A 166 2.84 -59.75 24.63
CA PRO A 166 1.96 -59.62 25.79
C PRO A 166 2.62 -60.19 27.05
N ASN A 167 2.31 -59.62 28.22
CA ASN A 167 2.44 -60.42 29.45
C ASN A 167 1.42 -60.06 30.52
N TYR A 168 1.13 -61.09 31.31
CA TYR A 168 -0.07 -61.38 32.08
C TYR A 168 -0.25 -60.53 33.35
N GLY A 169 -1.51 -60.48 33.79
CA GLY A 169 -2.02 -59.66 34.89
C GLY A 169 -1.48 -59.98 36.29
N CYS A 170 -1.85 -59.12 37.25
CA CYS A 170 -2.38 -59.55 38.54
C CYS A 170 -3.12 -58.40 39.25
N ASN A 171 -4.19 -58.78 39.95
CA ASN A 171 -5.13 -57.95 40.70
C ASN A 171 -4.54 -57.37 42.00
N GLY A 172 -5.15 -56.28 42.49
CA GLY A 172 -5.30 -55.99 43.94
C GLY A 172 -5.03 -54.53 44.32
N THR A 173 -6.04 -53.73 44.67
CA THR A 173 -6.51 -53.42 46.05
C THR A 173 -5.92 -52.11 46.60
N THR A 174 -6.76 -51.08 46.78
CA THR A 174 -6.57 -49.90 47.66
C THR A 174 -6.56 -50.33 49.15
N PRO A 175 -6.20 -49.54 50.20
CA PRO A 175 -6.22 -48.08 50.34
C PRO A 175 -5.10 -47.41 51.21
N ALA A 176 -5.16 -46.07 51.29
CA ALA A 176 -4.81 -45.11 52.37
C ALA A 176 -3.68 -45.38 53.40
N SER A 177 -2.81 -44.36 53.61
CA SER A 177 -2.59 -43.63 54.88
C SER A 177 -1.25 -42.85 54.97
N ASP A 178 -1.37 -41.59 55.42
CA ASP A 178 -0.55 -40.82 56.36
C ASP A 178 0.86 -40.26 56.04
N GLU A 179 0.89 -38.92 56.04
CA GLU A 179 1.79 -37.95 56.71
C GLU A 179 3.33 -38.11 56.66
N ILE A 180 4.03 -37.00 56.34
CA ILE A 180 4.86 -36.21 57.28
C ILE A 180 5.46 -34.97 56.59
N ALA A 181 5.45 -33.87 57.33
CA ALA A 181 5.89 -32.51 57.01
C ALA A 181 7.41 -32.33 56.82
N ALA A 182 7.79 -31.28 56.07
CA ALA A 182 8.92 -30.40 56.39
C ALA A 182 8.93 -29.12 55.51
N SER A 183 8.87 -27.96 56.17
CA SER A 183 9.38 -26.65 55.73
C SER A 183 10.39 -26.17 56.78
N PRO A 184 11.16 -25.07 56.64
CA PRO A 184 11.89 -24.47 55.50
C PRO A 184 13.41 -24.33 55.88
N PRO A 185 14.21 -23.44 55.27
CA PRO A 185 14.44 -22.18 55.98
C PRO A 185 14.59 -20.93 55.09
N THR A 186 14.32 -19.80 55.74
CA THR A 186 14.63 -18.42 55.37
C THR A 186 16.12 -18.11 55.53
N ASP A 187 16.68 -17.29 54.63
CA ASP A 187 17.77 -16.38 54.98
C ASP A 187 17.66 -15.08 54.18
N SER A 188 17.72 -13.98 54.91
CA SER A 188 17.66 -12.59 54.45
C SER A 188 19.06 -12.04 54.16
N VAL A 189 19.30 -11.48 52.98
CA VAL A 189 20.39 -10.51 52.75
C VAL A 189 19.92 -9.41 51.80
N SER A 190 19.99 -8.18 52.29
CA SER A 190 19.90 -6.92 51.56
C SER A 190 21.10 -6.72 50.66
N SER A 191 20.88 -6.41 49.38
CA SER A 191 21.69 -5.48 48.58
C SER A 191 21.09 -5.32 47.19
N SER A 192 20.82 -4.07 46.81
CA SER A 192 20.56 -3.62 45.45
C SER A 192 21.67 -4.04 44.47
N PRO A 193 21.32 -4.23 43.19
CA PRO A 193 22.18 -3.76 42.11
C PRO A 193 21.39 -2.91 41.12
N THR A 194 21.61 -1.60 41.21
CA THR A 194 21.59 -0.67 40.09
C THR A 194 22.61 -1.12 39.04
N ARG A 195 22.17 -1.79 37.97
CA ARG A 195 22.77 -1.79 36.62
C ARG A 195 22.12 -2.83 35.71
N SER A 196 21.28 -2.37 34.80
CA SER A 196 21.41 -2.72 33.38
C SER A 196 20.53 -1.80 32.51
N ASP A 197 20.82 -0.49 32.54
CA ASP A 197 20.39 0.49 31.52
C ASP A 197 21.05 0.22 30.13
N GLY A 198 21.67 -0.94 29.94
CA GLY A 198 22.37 -1.33 28.72
C GLY A 198 21.51 -2.07 27.68
N TYR A 199 20.32 -2.57 28.05
CA TYR A 199 19.44 -3.32 27.14
C TYR A 199 18.31 -2.48 26.50
N PHE A 200 18.20 -1.19 26.86
CA PHE A 200 17.20 -0.29 26.26
C PHE A 200 17.67 0.37 24.97
N ASN A 201 18.98 0.34 24.67
CA ASN A 201 19.55 0.91 23.44
C ASN A 201 19.32 0.02 22.21
N ASP A 202 18.90 -1.25 22.38
CA ASP A 202 18.72 -2.21 21.29
C ASP A 202 17.33 -2.16 20.61
N LEU A 203 16.39 -1.33 21.11
CA LEU A 203 15.19 -0.98 20.32
C LEU A 203 15.55 -0.19 19.04
N ASN A 204 16.77 0.34 18.95
CA ASN A 204 17.33 1.00 17.76
C ASN A 204 17.93 0.02 16.75
N ASN A 205 17.36 -1.18 16.62
CA ASN A 205 17.78 -2.17 15.63
C ASN A 205 17.44 -1.67 14.20
N GLY A 206 18.27 -0.74 13.70
CA GLY A 206 18.12 -0.06 12.42
C GLY A 206 17.47 1.33 12.54
N LYS A 207 18.25 2.32 12.98
CA LYS A 207 18.06 3.78 12.76
C LYS A 207 17.33 4.07 11.43
N PHE A 208 16.24 4.82 11.53
CA PHE A 208 15.19 4.92 10.51
C PHE A 208 15.38 6.20 9.69
N LEU A 209 16.03 6.07 8.53
CA LEU A 209 16.39 7.18 7.63
C LEU A 209 15.47 7.26 6.41
N ALA A 210 14.20 6.85 6.57
CA ALA A 210 13.28 6.85 5.45
C ALA A 210 13.05 8.27 4.93
N ARG A 211 12.91 8.38 3.61
CA ARG A 211 12.61 9.65 2.96
C ARG A 211 11.23 10.12 3.40
N LYS A 212 11.16 11.36 3.86
CA LYS A 212 9.91 12.03 4.20
C LYS A 212 9.51 12.96 3.06
N PHE A 213 8.23 12.97 2.75
CA PHE A 213 7.61 13.86 1.79
C PHE A 213 6.43 14.56 2.47
N ILE A 214 6.26 15.85 2.19
CA ILE A 214 5.17 16.66 2.74
C ILE A 214 4.31 17.10 1.56
N PRO A 215 3.20 16.39 1.31
CA PRO A 215 2.26 16.75 0.27
C PRO A 215 1.61 18.11 0.53
N ARG A 216 1.21 18.81 -0.54
CA ARG A 216 0.67 20.17 -0.43
C ARG A 216 -0.76 20.22 0.11
N TYR A 217 -1.54 19.16 -0.08
CA TYR A 217 -2.94 19.10 0.31
C TYR A 217 -3.15 19.28 1.82
N THR A 218 -4.34 19.74 2.18
CA THR A 218 -4.82 19.78 3.57
C THR A 218 -5.94 18.77 3.68
N LEU A 219 -5.85 17.90 4.68
CA LEU A 219 -6.79 16.81 4.86
C LEU A 219 -7.75 17.10 6.01
N ARG A 220 -8.90 16.43 5.97
CA ARG A 220 -9.80 16.26 7.11
C ARG A 220 -10.10 14.78 7.27
N LEU A 221 -10.21 14.35 8.52
CA LEU A 221 -10.79 13.06 8.89
C LEU A 221 -12.28 13.31 9.14
N VAL A 222 -13.15 12.47 8.59
CA VAL A 222 -14.59 12.56 8.81
C VAL A 222 -15.19 11.16 8.92
N GLY A 223 -16.32 11.05 9.61
CA GLY A 223 -17.17 9.88 9.59
C GLY A 223 -18.17 9.99 8.45
N LEU A 224 -18.54 8.85 7.85
CA LEU A 224 -19.58 8.81 6.82
C LEU A 224 -20.79 8.06 7.37
N ASN A 225 -21.98 8.66 7.26
CA ASN A 225 -23.20 8.05 7.77
C ASN A 225 -23.64 6.90 6.85
N ARG A 226 -23.73 5.70 7.42
CA ARG A 226 -24.11 4.46 6.72
C ARG A 226 -25.53 4.46 6.19
N GLU A 227 -26.44 5.23 6.78
CA GLU A 227 -27.85 5.32 6.36
C GLU A 227 -28.00 5.80 4.92
N TYR A 228 -27.01 6.54 4.40
CA TYR A 228 -27.04 7.12 3.07
C TYR A 228 -26.16 6.38 2.06
N VAL A 229 -25.81 5.11 2.33
CA VAL A 229 -24.90 4.30 1.48
C VAL A 229 -25.28 4.31 0.00
N ASP A 230 -26.57 4.17 -0.30
CA ASP A 230 -27.06 4.16 -1.68
C ASP A 230 -26.77 5.48 -2.43
N ALA A 231 -26.74 6.60 -1.70
CA ALA A 231 -26.52 7.92 -2.27
C ALA A 231 -25.04 8.30 -2.38
N TRP A 232 -24.21 7.94 -1.39
CA TRP A 232 -22.79 8.31 -1.40
C TRP A 232 -21.87 7.26 -2.02
N ALA A 233 -22.26 6.00 -2.15
CA ALA A 233 -21.38 4.98 -2.71
C ALA A 233 -21.00 5.25 -4.16
N ILE A 234 -21.93 5.75 -4.99
CA ILE A 234 -21.61 6.18 -6.36
C ILE A 234 -20.64 7.39 -6.38
N LYS A 235 -20.71 8.27 -5.38
CA LYS A 235 -19.76 9.37 -5.23
C LYS A 235 -18.36 8.84 -4.92
N LEU A 236 -18.25 7.81 -4.08
CA LEU A 236 -16.95 7.15 -3.84
C LEU A 236 -16.37 6.50 -5.09
N VAL A 237 -17.20 5.83 -5.89
CA VAL A 237 -16.76 5.27 -7.19
C VAL A 237 -16.24 6.39 -8.10
N ARG A 238 -16.97 7.50 -8.19
CA ARG A 238 -16.50 8.69 -8.92
C ARG A 238 -15.17 9.21 -8.37
N ILE A 239 -15.06 9.33 -7.05
CA ILE A 239 -13.85 9.85 -6.38
C ILE A 239 -12.65 8.94 -6.63
N ILE A 240 -12.82 7.62 -6.54
CA ILE A 240 -11.72 6.65 -6.66
C ILE A 240 -11.30 6.47 -8.13
N PHE A 241 -12.24 6.29 -9.05
CA PHE A 241 -11.94 5.90 -10.43
C PHE A 241 -11.94 7.05 -11.44
N TYR A 242 -12.53 8.18 -11.09
CA TYR A 242 -12.66 9.34 -11.98
C TYR A 242 -12.25 10.64 -11.26
N PRO A 243 -11.03 10.71 -10.69
CA PRO A 243 -10.57 11.87 -9.92
C PRO A 243 -10.55 13.16 -10.76
N ASP A 244 -10.34 13.05 -12.08
CA ASP A 244 -10.35 14.19 -13.02
C ASP A 244 -11.73 14.88 -13.11
N LEU A 245 -12.80 14.19 -12.69
CA LEU A 245 -14.15 14.78 -12.63
C LEU A 245 -14.40 15.56 -11.35
N ILE A 246 -13.50 15.54 -10.37
CA ILE A 246 -13.62 16.32 -9.14
C ILE A 246 -13.14 17.75 -9.46
N PRO A 247 -13.94 18.79 -9.22
CA PRO A 247 -13.55 20.16 -9.49
C PRO A 247 -12.25 20.53 -8.76
N GLN A 248 -11.20 20.80 -9.52
CA GLN A 248 -9.93 21.32 -8.99
C GLN A 248 -10.11 22.81 -8.68
N ALA A 249 -9.58 23.28 -7.55
CA ALA A 249 -9.56 24.72 -7.28
C ALA A 249 -8.79 25.46 -8.38
N GLU A 250 -9.37 26.56 -8.91
CA GLU A 250 -8.90 27.32 -10.08
C GLU A 250 -7.49 27.93 -9.97
N ASN A 251 -6.75 27.70 -8.88
CA ASN A 251 -5.42 28.25 -8.60
C ASN A 251 -4.31 27.19 -8.45
N ALA A 252 -4.56 25.92 -8.80
CA ALA A 252 -3.49 24.92 -8.85
C ALA A 252 -2.69 25.12 -10.15
N GLU A 253 -1.54 25.81 -10.07
CA GLU A 253 -0.55 25.85 -11.15
C GLU A 253 -0.34 24.42 -11.68
N GLN A 254 -0.71 24.21 -12.95
CA GLN A 254 -0.49 22.97 -13.70
C GLN A 254 1.01 22.72 -13.80
N THR A 255 1.55 22.15 -12.73
CA THR A 255 2.90 21.60 -12.69
C THR A 255 2.81 20.25 -13.41
N ALA A 256 3.70 20.03 -14.37
CA ALA A 256 3.77 18.85 -15.23
C ALA A 256 4.24 17.56 -14.49
N GLY A 257 3.64 17.26 -13.34
CA GLY A 257 3.78 16.02 -12.58
C GLY A 257 2.41 15.64 -12.02
N GLY A 258 2.08 14.36 -12.00
CA GLY A 258 0.76 13.85 -11.61
C GLY A 258 0.19 14.47 -10.33
N THR A 259 -1.13 14.55 -10.25
CA THR A 259 -1.83 15.15 -9.11
C THR A 259 -1.43 14.45 -7.80
N GLU A 260 -0.76 15.19 -6.91
CA GLU A 260 -0.49 14.73 -5.54
C GLU A 260 -1.85 14.54 -4.85
N ARG A 261 -2.27 13.28 -4.73
CA ARG A 261 -3.59 12.92 -4.17
C ARG A 261 -3.44 12.00 -2.97
N PHE A 262 -4.30 12.22 -1.98
CA PHE A 262 -4.48 11.32 -0.86
C PHE A 262 -5.96 11.12 -0.58
N PHE A 263 -6.37 9.87 -0.54
CA PHE A 263 -7.73 9.49 -0.24
C PHE A 263 -7.73 8.18 0.53
N SER A 264 -8.26 8.19 1.75
CA SER A 264 -8.51 6.97 2.50
C SER A 264 -9.98 6.81 2.82
N TYR A 265 -10.48 5.59 2.63
CA TYR A 265 -11.80 5.13 2.99
C TYR A 265 -11.63 3.86 3.82
N THR A 266 -12.18 3.83 5.03
CA THR A 266 -12.18 2.64 5.88
C THR A 266 -13.58 2.36 6.37
N ALA A 267 -14.05 1.14 6.18
CA ALA A 267 -15.36 0.66 6.58
C ALA A 267 -15.19 -0.58 7.45
N THR A 268 -15.64 -0.48 8.70
CA THR A 268 -15.52 -1.53 9.74
C THR A 268 -16.91 -1.90 10.26
N GLU A 269 -17.04 -2.55 11.41
CA GLU A 269 -18.33 -2.69 12.11
C GLU A 269 -18.69 -1.40 12.86
N GLU A 270 -17.70 -0.72 13.45
CA GLU A 270 -17.86 0.53 14.22
C GLU A 270 -18.36 1.72 13.40
N GLY A 271 -17.84 1.91 12.20
CA GLY A 271 -18.29 2.99 11.33
C GLY A 271 -17.66 3.00 9.96
N ILE A 272 -17.82 4.13 9.29
CA ILE A 272 -17.11 4.43 8.06
C ILE A 272 -16.34 5.72 8.31
N SER A 273 -15.08 5.73 7.89
CA SER A 273 -14.15 6.83 8.05
C SER A 273 -13.55 7.20 6.70
N ILE A 274 -13.48 8.50 6.43
CA ILE A 274 -12.81 9.07 5.26
C ILE A 274 -11.71 10.02 5.73
N VAL A 275 -10.54 9.93 5.08
CA VAL A 275 -9.52 10.98 5.12
C VAL A 275 -9.33 11.51 3.71
N ALA A 276 -9.66 12.77 3.49
CA ALA A 276 -9.56 13.39 2.17
C ALA A 276 -9.39 14.91 2.29
N ASP A 277 -9.07 15.57 1.17
CA ASP A 277 -9.07 17.01 1.10
C ASP A 277 -10.48 17.61 1.00
N ASP A 278 -10.54 18.94 1.13
CA ASP A 278 -11.79 19.71 1.14
C ASP A 278 -12.57 19.63 -0.17
N GLN A 279 -11.89 19.44 -1.31
CA GLN A 279 -12.54 19.34 -2.62
C GLN A 279 -13.27 18.01 -2.74
N VAL A 280 -12.62 16.92 -2.32
CA VAL A 280 -13.24 15.60 -2.26
C VAL A 280 -14.41 15.58 -1.28
N LEU A 281 -14.26 16.20 -0.10
CA LEU A 281 -15.32 16.22 0.90
C LEU A 281 -16.52 17.09 0.49
N ALA A 282 -16.32 18.10 -0.36
CA ALA A 282 -17.40 18.93 -0.90
C ALA A 282 -18.34 18.16 -1.84
N GLU A 283 -17.93 17.01 -2.37
CA GLU A 283 -18.80 16.14 -3.17
C GLU A 283 -19.93 15.51 -2.33
N PHE A 284 -19.79 15.45 -1.00
CA PHE A 284 -20.78 14.90 -0.10
C PHE A 284 -21.64 16.02 0.52
N PRO A 285 -22.97 15.91 0.46
CA PRO A 285 -23.86 16.74 1.27
C PRO A 285 -23.50 16.70 2.76
N GLU A 286 -23.65 17.82 3.46
CA GLU A 286 -23.24 17.97 4.87
C GLU A 286 -23.83 16.88 5.78
N HIS A 287 -25.08 16.47 5.57
CA HIS A 287 -25.76 15.45 6.37
C HIS A 287 -25.23 14.03 6.17
N PHE A 288 -24.39 13.79 5.15
CA PHE A 288 -23.69 12.51 5.00
C PHE A 288 -22.46 12.43 5.89
N LEU A 289 -21.88 13.58 6.27
CA LEU A 289 -20.59 13.65 6.93
C LEU A 289 -20.72 13.98 8.42
N ASN A 290 -20.05 13.18 9.24
CA ASN A 290 -19.86 13.44 10.66
C ASN A 290 -18.49 14.09 10.86
N MET A 291 -18.45 15.37 11.24
CA MET A 291 -17.21 16.14 11.39
C MET A 291 -16.88 16.52 12.86
N SER A 292 -17.66 16.03 13.82
CA SER A 292 -17.62 16.52 15.21
C SER A 292 -16.26 16.33 15.92
N THR A 293 -15.50 15.29 15.60
CA THR A 293 -14.23 14.93 16.25
C THR A 293 -12.98 15.56 15.60
N THR A 294 -13.08 16.07 14.36
CA THR A 294 -11.92 16.60 13.61
C THR A 294 -12.27 17.85 12.82
N PRO A 295 -12.64 18.96 13.50
CA PRO A 295 -12.85 20.23 12.82
C PRO A 295 -11.53 20.85 12.32
N LYS A 296 -10.38 20.35 12.79
CA LYS A 296 -9.06 20.95 12.55
C LYS A 296 -8.46 20.42 11.24
N PRO A 297 -7.88 21.29 10.40
CA PRO A 297 -7.15 20.86 9.21
C PRO A 297 -5.92 20.04 9.60
N LEU A 298 -5.71 18.94 8.88
CA LEU A 298 -4.58 18.03 9.07
C LEU A 298 -3.58 18.16 7.92
N LYS A 299 -2.31 17.93 8.22
CA LYS A 299 -1.23 17.81 7.24
C LYS A 299 -0.58 16.44 7.35
N CYS A 300 -0.29 15.84 6.21
CA CYS A 300 0.36 14.54 6.12
C CYS A 300 1.88 14.73 6.06
N ILE A 301 2.60 13.97 6.88
CA ILE A 301 4.02 13.68 6.71
C ILE A 301 4.06 12.23 6.21
N GLN A 302 4.31 12.07 4.92
CA GLN A 302 4.35 10.75 4.29
C GLN A 302 5.78 10.24 4.29
N VAL A 303 5.96 9.01 4.74
CA VAL A 303 7.25 8.37 4.89
C VAL A 303 7.32 7.18 3.95
N ASP A 304 8.33 7.16 3.09
CA ASP A 304 8.55 6.08 2.12
C ASP A 304 9.21 4.87 2.78
N LEU A 305 8.50 3.74 2.78
CA LEU A 305 8.90 2.46 3.39
C LEU A 305 9.17 1.38 2.35
N THR A 306 9.29 1.71 1.06
CA THR A 306 9.44 0.73 -0.02
C THR A 306 10.59 -0.26 0.24
N ASP A 307 11.71 0.24 0.79
CA ASP A 307 12.91 -0.56 1.09
C ASP A 307 12.87 -1.28 2.45
N TYR A 308 11.81 -1.10 3.24
CA TYR A 308 11.76 -1.52 4.64
C TYR A 308 11.10 -2.90 4.81
N GLY A 309 10.26 -3.30 3.85
CA GLY A 309 9.47 -4.53 3.91
C GLY A 309 8.45 -4.55 5.06
N LEU A 310 7.72 -5.66 5.18
CA LEU A 310 6.59 -5.79 6.13
C LEU A 310 6.98 -6.39 7.48
N ASP A 311 8.24 -6.77 7.68
CA ASP A 311 8.72 -7.42 8.92
C ASP A 311 9.52 -6.48 9.82
N ARG A 312 9.81 -5.26 9.36
CA ARG A 312 10.51 -4.28 10.19
C ARG A 312 9.58 -3.77 11.28
N TYR A 313 10.08 -3.76 12.51
CA TYR A 313 9.36 -3.32 13.70
C TYR A 313 9.89 -1.96 14.18
N GLY A 314 9.17 -1.34 15.13
CA GLY A 314 9.58 -0.06 15.73
C GLY A 314 9.33 1.19 14.87
N ILE A 315 8.87 1.06 13.62
CA ILE A 315 8.59 2.20 12.72
C ILE A 315 7.55 3.14 13.35
N VAL A 316 6.38 2.61 13.74
CA VAL A 316 5.30 3.40 14.34
C VAL A 316 5.79 4.09 15.62
N TYR A 317 6.47 3.35 16.51
CA TYR A 317 7.01 3.89 17.75
C TYR A 317 8.03 5.01 17.52
N SER A 318 8.97 4.83 16.58
CA SER A 318 10.01 5.81 16.27
C SER A 318 9.48 7.17 15.80
N MET A 319 8.24 7.20 15.28
CA MET A 319 7.54 8.43 14.87
C MET A 319 6.64 8.96 15.98
N ALA A 320 5.90 8.08 16.65
CA ALA A 320 4.93 8.45 17.66
C ALA A 320 5.61 8.99 18.93
N ASP A 321 6.72 8.38 19.37
CA ASP A 321 7.41 8.75 20.60
C ASP A 321 7.93 10.18 20.61
N PRO A 322 8.77 10.61 19.65
CA PRO A 322 9.30 11.98 19.66
C PRO A 322 8.19 13.03 19.56
N LEU A 323 7.14 12.76 18.77
CA LEU A 323 6.02 13.68 18.59
C LEU A 323 5.17 13.76 19.86
N SER A 324 4.84 12.62 20.47
CA SER A 324 4.05 12.53 21.70
C SER A 324 4.76 13.18 22.88
N THR A 325 6.05 12.92 23.09
CA THR A 325 6.85 13.56 24.15
C THR A 325 6.90 15.09 23.99
N CYS A 326 6.85 15.58 22.76
CA CYS A 326 6.81 17.02 22.47
C CYS A 326 5.40 17.63 22.48
N GLY A 327 4.38 16.86 22.89
CA GLY A 327 2.99 17.29 22.98
C GLY A 327 2.32 17.51 21.63
N ILE A 328 2.78 16.85 20.56
CA ILE A 328 2.14 16.88 19.24
C ILE A 328 1.23 15.66 19.14
N ASN A 329 -0.06 15.91 19.01
CA ASN A 329 -1.02 14.86 18.69
C ASN A 329 -0.90 14.45 17.21
N LEU A 330 -1.12 13.17 16.91
CA LEU A 330 -1.01 12.61 15.57
C LEU A 330 -2.03 11.47 15.35
N LEU A 331 -2.41 11.29 14.09
CA LEU A 331 -3.05 10.08 13.57
C LEU A 331 -2.05 9.33 12.70
N TYR A 332 -2.24 8.02 12.59
CA TYR A 332 -1.33 7.18 11.84
C TYR A 332 -2.08 6.27 10.89
N LEU A 333 -1.75 6.32 9.60
CA LEU A 333 -2.29 5.41 8.59
C LEU A 333 -1.13 4.70 7.89
N SER A 334 -0.86 3.47 8.31
CA SER A 334 0.04 2.57 7.62
C SER A 334 -0.59 2.09 6.31
N THR A 335 0.23 2.06 5.26
CA THR A 335 -0.06 1.41 3.98
C THR A 335 1.03 0.39 3.71
N TYR A 336 0.95 -0.36 2.61
CA TYR A 336 1.93 -1.39 2.29
C TYR A 336 3.36 -0.85 2.13
N MET A 337 3.53 0.32 1.50
CA MET A 337 4.82 0.96 1.20
C MET A 337 5.02 2.30 1.91
N THR A 338 4.04 2.84 2.64
CA THR A 338 4.19 4.14 3.29
C THR A 338 3.63 4.19 4.71
N ALA A 339 4.18 5.08 5.52
CA ALA A 339 3.57 5.55 6.74
C ALA A 339 3.05 6.99 6.56
N ASN A 340 1.78 7.20 6.85
CA ASN A 340 1.12 8.50 6.69
C ASN A 340 0.81 9.07 8.07
N ILE A 341 1.60 10.04 8.50
CA ILE A 341 1.50 10.65 9.83
C ILE A 341 0.71 11.94 9.67
N LEU A 342 -0.51 11.98 10.21
CA LEU A 342 -1.37 13.16 10.12
C LEU A 342 -1.27 13.97 11.41
N VAL A 343 -0.81 15.21 11.31
CA VAL A 343 -0.73 16.17 12.43
C VAL A 343 -1.64 17.35 12.17
N ASN A 344 -2.02 18.09 13.21
CA ASN A 344 -2.72 19.36 12.98
C ASN A 344 -1.84 20.27 12.11
N ALA A 345 -2.46 20.99 11.16
CA ALA A 345 -1.73 21.87 10.24
C ALA A 345 -0.86 22.91 10.97
N LYS A 346 -1.32 23.41 12.13
CA LYS A 346 -0.58 24.33 13.00
C LYS A 346 0.70 23.73 13.60
N ASP A 347 0.73 22.42 13.80
CA ASP A 347 1.82 21.71 14.49
C ASP A 347 2.85 21.14 13.48
N LEU A 348 2.55 21.18 12.18
CA LEU A 348 3.41 20.64 11.11
C LEU A 348 4.87 21.15 11.18
N PRO A 349 5.15 22.48 11.29
CA PRO A 349 6.54 22.95 11.32
C PRO A 349 7.32 22.39 12.52
N LYS A 350 6.65 22.26 13.67
CA LYS A 350 7.23 21.69 14.89
C LYS A 350 7.48 20.19 14.71
N ALA A 351 6.52 19.47 14.13
CA ALA A 351 6.62 18.03 13.89
C ALA A 351 7.78 17.67 12.96
N ILE A 352 7.94 18.39 11.84
CA ILE A 352 9.06 18.20 10.90
C ILE A 352 10.39 18.37 11.62
N LYS A 353 10.55 19.48 12.35
CA LYS A 353 11.78 19.75 13.11
C LYS A 353 12.11 18.62 14.08
N ILE A 354 11.13 18.15 14.85
CA ILE A 354 11.33 17.06 15.81
C ILE A 354 11.80 15.79 15.11
N LEU A 355 11.13 15.39 14.02
CA LEU A 355 11.47 14.17 13.29
C LEU A 355 12.83 14.29 12.58
N ASP A 356 13.23 15.48 12.13
CA ASP A 356 14.53 15.71 11.50
C ASP A 356 15.67 15.74 12.54
N ASP A 357 15.42 16.32 13.72
CA ASP A 357 16.35 16.29 14.85
C ASP A 357 16.61 14.86 15.34
N VAL A 358 15.63 13.95 15.22
CA VAL A 358 15.81 12.51 15.49
C VAL A 358 16.75 11.89 14.47
N VAL A 359 16.49 12.11 13.18
CA VAL A 359 17.31 11.61 12.07
C VAL A 359 18.76 12.09 12.19
N GLN A 360 18.98 13.38 12.48
CA GLN A 360 20.33 13.94 12.63
C GLN A 360 21.10 13.32 13.80
N ARG A 361 20.44 13.12 14.94
CA ARG A 361 21.05 12.44 16.10
C ARG A 361 21.46 11.01 15.74
N GLU A 362 20.60 10.30 15.02
CA GLU A 362 20.90 8.93 14.58
C GLU A 362 22.12 8.84 13.66
N VAL A 363 22.24 9.77 12.71
CA VAL A 363 23.40 9.87 11.80
C VAL A 363 24.68 10.17 12.57
N ALA A 364 24.66 11.17 13.46
CA ALA A 364 25.82 11.54 14.27
C ALA A 364 26.31 10.36 15.15
N ASP A 365 25.38 9.59 15.72
CA ASP A 365 25.73 8.42 16.51
C ASP A 365 26.29 7.27 15.66
N ARG A 366 25.96 7.18 14.36
CA ARG A 366 26.59 6.20 13.44
C ARG A 366 28.03 6.57 13.15
N GLU A 367 28.30 7.84 12.86
CA GLU A 367 29.64 8.33 12.57
C GLU A 367 30.59 8.11 13.76
N ARG A 368 30.10 8.34 14.99
CA ARG A 368 30.84 8.04 16.22
C ARG A 368 31.15 6.56 16.40
N GLN A 369 30.24 5.68 15.99
CA GLN A 369 30.42 4.23 16.09
C GLN A 369 31.33 3.67 14.99
N SER A 370 31.35 4.27 13.79
CA SER A 370 32.24 3.87 12.70
C SER A 370 33.65 4.47 12.79
N GLY A 371 33.80 5.65 13.41
CA GLY A 371 35.09 6.33 13.57
C GLY A 371 35.97 5.82 14.72
N GLY A 372 35.49 4.87 15.53
CA GLY A 372 36.20 4.35 16.70
C GLY A 372 37.08 3.12 16.45
N ALA A 373 37.23 2.66 15.21
CA ALA A 373 37.95 1.42 14.90
C ALA A 373 39.42 1.61 14.44
N ASP A 374 39.86 2.84 14.13
CA ASP A 374 41.21 3.12 13.63
C ASP A 374 41.89 4.21 14.48
N SER A 375 42.41 3.87 15.66
CA SER A 375 43.57 4.54 16.28
C SER A 375 43.85 4.07 17.72
N GLU A 376 44.44 2.89 17.86
CA GLU A 376 45.43 2.63 18.92
C GLU A 376 46.60 1.86 18.31
N ASP A 377 47.52 2.56 17.65
CA ASP A 377 48.93 2.26 17.85
C ASP A 377 49.77 3.53 17.72
N SER A 378 50.72 3.62 18.63
CA SER A 378 51.55 4.76 18.98
C SER A 378 52.68 5.02 17.99
N THR A 379 53.06 6.30 17.78
CA THR A 379 54.36 6.86 18.22
C THR A 379 54.64 8.25 17.65
N SER A 380 55.20 9.07 18.53
CA SER A 380 55.73 10.43 18.36
C SER A 380 56.96 10.51 17.45
N THR A 381 57.09 11.60 16.67
CA THR A 381 58.29 12.48 16.60
C THR A 381 58.04 13.73 15.74
N ASP A 382 58.24 14.89 16.38
CA ASP A 382 58.86 16.16 15.95
C ASP A 382 58.91 16.63 14.48
N GLY A 383 58.59 17.92 14.27
CA GLY A 383 59.53 18.85 13.60
C GLY A 383 59.13 19.58 12.29
N VAL A 384 58.49 20.74 12.44
CA VAL A 384 58.70 22.05 11.75
C VAL A 384 58.99 22.11 10.21
N ASN A 385 58.09 22.77 9.44
CA ASN A 385 58.35 23.97 8.60
C ASN A 385 57.11 24.37 7.78
N GLY A 386 56.89 25.67 7.59
CA GLY A 386 55.69 26.25 6.96
C GLY A 386 55.87 26.83 5.55
N ILE A 387 54.80 27.54 5.14
CA ILE A 387 54.63 28.44 3.96
C ILE A 387 54.43 27.64 2.64
N GLU A 388 53.43 27.81 1.76
CA GLU A 388 52.66 28.98 1.32
C GLU A 388 51.30 28.56 0.67
N GLU A 389 50.51 29.59 0.32
CA GLU A 389 49.18 29.69 -0.31
C GLU A 389 48.84 28.77 -1.51
N SER A 390 47.56 28.41 -1.68
CA SER A 390 46.65 29.07 -2.64
C SER A 390 45.35 28.29 -2.93
N LEU A 391 44.34 29.08 -3.29
CA LEU A 391 42.99 28.79 -3.77
C LEU A 391 42.84 27.54 -4.66
N PHE A 392 41.71 26.83 -4.52
CA PHE A 392 40.63 26.75 -5.54
C PHE A 392 39.44 25.93 -4.99
N ASP A 393 38.23 26.41 -5.29
CA ASP A 393 36.94 25.75 -5.07
C ASP A 393 36.82 24.42 -5.84
N ASP A 394 36.11 23.42 -5.29
CA ASP A 394 34.89 22.87 -5.90
C ASP A 394 34.35 21.61 -5.21
N GLU A 395 33.03 21.49 -5.33
CA GLU A 395 32.11 20.47 -4.86
C GLU A 395 32.54 19.01 -5.12
N ARG A 396 32.30 18.14 -4.12
CA ARG A 396 32.24 16.69 -4.37
C ARG A 396 31.26 15.98 -3.45
N MET A 397 30.01 15.91 -3.89
CA MET A 397 29.01 14.90 -3.51
C MET A 397 29.37 13.58 -4.21
N ALA A 398 29.82 12.58 -3.45
CA ALA A 398 30.03 11.23 -3.96
C ALA A 398 28.91 10.31 -3.46
N SER A 399 27.96 10.02 -4.35
CA SER A 399 26.98 8.94 -4.19
C SER A 399 27.66 7.60 -4.45
N ALA A 400 27.69 6.74 -3.44
CA ALA A 400 28.17 5.37 -3.56
C ALA A 400 26.99 4.43 -3.84
N THR A 401 26.67 4.25 -5.12
CA THR A 401 25.79 3.18 -5.60
C THR A 401 26.53 1.84 -5.49
N ARG A 402 26.13 0.97 -4.55
CA ARG A 402 26.64 -0.40 -4.47
C ARG A 402 25.55 -1.37 -4.92
N THR A 403 25.66 -1.79 -6.17
CA THR A 403 24.92 -2.88 -6.81
C THR A 403 25.30 -4.22 -6.17
N LEU A 404 24.31 -4.97 -5.68
CA LEU A 404 24.38 -6.42 -5.41
C LEU A 404 23.08 -7.03 -5.99
N CYS A 405 23.13 -7.50 -7.25
CA CYS A 405 23.34 -8.90 -7.63
C CYS A 405 22.23 -9.85 -7.10
N LEU A 406 21.14 -9.96 -7.87
CA LEU A 406 20.27 -11.15 -7.87
C LEU A 406 20.94 -12.22 -8.75
N ASN A 407 21.24 -13.37 -8.15
CA ASN A 407 21.62 -14.58 -8.86
C ASN A 407 20.45 -15.56 -8.90
N ASP A 408 20.28 -16.12 -10.10
CA ASP A 408 19.94 -17.51 -10.41
C ASP A 408 18.57 -18.05 -9.98
N TYR A 409 17.60 -17.98 -10.91
CA TYR A 409 16.71 -19.12 -11.15
C TYR A 409 16.65 -19.45 -12.64
N THR A 410 16.98 -20.70 -12.92
CA THR A 410 17.07 -21.36 -14.22
C THR A 410 15.67 -21.75 -14.70
N GLU A 411 15.34 -21.38 -15.94
CA GLU A 411 14.22 -21.98 -16.70
C GLU A 411 14.45 -23.48 -16.94
N PRO A 412 13.36 -24.26 -17.01
CA PRO A 412 13.33 -25.36 -17.95
C PRO A 412 12.15 -25.24 -18.94
N ALA A 413 12.55 -25.11 -20.20
CA ALA A 413 12.08 -25.87 -21.37
C ALA A 413 10.57 -25.96 -21.65
N ALA A 414 10.22 -25.28 -22.74
CA ALA A 414 9.06 -25.48 -23.60
C ALA A 414 8.64 -26.95 -23.80
N ARG A 415 7.33 -27.20 -23.76
CA ARG A 415 6.67 -28.28 -24.52
C ARG A 415 5.20 -27.95 -24.82
N GLN A 416 4.95 -27.82 -26.13
CA GLN A 416 3.80 -28.32 -26.89
C GLN A 416 2.39 -27.76 -26.63
N SER A 417 2.04 -26.79 -27.48
CA SER A 417 0.88 -26.83 -28.40
C SER A 417 -0.24 -27.83 -28.08
N ASN A 418 -1.41 -27.31 -27.69
CA ASN A 418 -2.69 -27.94 -27.94
C ASN A 418 -3.64 -26.89 -28.53
N GLU A 419 -3.73 -26.91 -29.86
CA GLU A 419 -4.80 -26.29 -30.65
C GLU A 419 -6.11 -27.06 -30.39
N TRP A 420 -7.19 -26.36 -30.07
CA TRP A 420 -8.56 -26.85 -30.27
C TRP A 420 -9.35 -25.80 -31.08
N PRO A 421 -10.29 -26.23 -31.93
CA PRO A 421 -10.63 -25.54 -33.16
C PRO A 421 -11.73 -24.50 -32.97
N CYS A 422 -11.53 -23.34 -33.59
CA CYS A 422 -12.55 -22.35 -33.85
C CYS A 422 -13.53 -22.86 -34.90
N ASP A 423 -14.82 -22.95 -34.58
CA ASP A 423 -15.86 -22.73 -35.58
C ASP A 423 -17.14 -22.22 -34.91
N GLY A 424 -17.57 -21.04 -35.35
CA GLY A 424 -18.70 -20.31 -34.81
C GLY A 424 -18.71 -18.87 -35.32
N HIS A 425 -19.08 -18.71 -36.59
CA HIS A 425 -19.26 -17.41 -37.25
C HIS A 425 -20.18 -16.48 -36.44
N LEU A 426 -19.61 -15.48 -35.78
CA LEU A 426 -20.29 -14.24 -35.42
C LEU A 426 -19.78 -13.15 -36.38
N ALA A 427 -20.69 -12.68 -37.23
CA ALA A 427 -20.43 -11.63 -38.20
C ALA A 427 -19.80 -10.39 -37.53
N SER A 428 -18.67 -9.94 -38.09
CA SER A 428 -17.95 -8.75 -37.65
C SER A 428 -18.86 -7.51 -37.73
N VAL A 429 -19.16 -6.91 -36.58
CA VAL A 429 -19.76 -5.58 -36.53
C VAL A 429 -18.76 -4.59 -37.15
N PRO A 430 -19.17 -3.74 -38.12
CA PRO A 430 -18.24 -2.80 -38.74
C PRO A 430 -17.77 -1.77 -37.70
N MET A 431 -16.49 -1.81 -37.32
CA MET A 431 -15.88 -0.79 -36.46
C MET A 431 -15.93 0.58 -37.15
N GLU A 432 -16.33 1.58 -36.38
CA GLU A 432 -16.37 2.98 -36.76
C GLU A 432 -14.96 3.49 -37.15
N PRO A 433 -14.80 4.28 -38.24
CA PRO A 433 -13.48 4.69 -38.76
C PRO A 433 -12.56 5.36 -37.72
N ALA A 434 -13.14 6.06 -36.74
CA ALA A 434 -12.40 6.71 -35.66
C ALA A 434 -11.76 5.71 -34.68
N VAL A 435 -12.44 4.61 -34.37
CA VAL A 435 -11.91 3.54 -33.49
C VAL A 435 -10.78 2.79 -34.19
N ARG A 436 -10.91 2.60 -35.51
CA ARG A 436 -9.85 2.02 -36.33
C ARG A 436 -8.61 2.90 -36.37
N ALA A 437 -8.77 4.20 -36.62
CA ALA A 437 -7.66 5.15 -36.65
C ALA A 437 -6.94 5.27 -35.29
N LEU A 438 -7.68 5.21 -34.18
CA LEU A 438 -7.09 5.24 -32.83
C LEU A 438 -6.29 3.96 -32.54
N ARG A 439 -6.83 2.79 -32.91
CA ARG A 439 -6.14 1.51 -32.77
C ARG A 439 -4.84 1.48 -33.59
N GLU A 440 -4.90 1.87 -34.86
CA GLU A 440 -3.73 1.95 -35.74
C GLU A 440 -2.67 2.93 -35.20
N GLY A 441 -3.11 4.03 -34.57
CA GLY A 441 -2.20 4.99 -33.93
C GLY A 441 -1.50 4.45 -32.68
N ILE A 442 -2.19 3.63 -31.87
CA ILE A 442 -1.63 2.99 -30.68
C ILE A 442 -0.64 1.88 -31.07
N GLU A 443 -1.01 1.03 -32.02
CA GLU A 443 -0.16 -0.06 -32.54
C GLU A 443 1.15 0.50 -33.12
N LYS A 444 1.08 1.60 -33.87
CA LYS A 444 2.28 2.27 -34.40
C LYS A 444 3.19 2.84 -33.31
N LEU A 445 2.62 3.34 -32.22
CA LEU A 445 3.38 3.91 -31.11
C LEU A 445 4.12 2.83 -30.31
N ASP A 446 3.50 1.66 -30.16
CA ASP A 446 4.10 0.47 -29.54
C ASP A 446 5.27 -0.09 -30.37
N GLU A 447 5.12 -0.13 -31.70
CA GLU A 447 6.20 -0.49 -32.63
C GLU A 447 7.38 0.49 -32.56
N ASP A 448 7.11 1.81 -32.57
CA ASP A 448 8.14 2.84 -32.49
C ASP A 448 8.88 2.80 -31.13
N LEU A 449 8.17 2.52 -30.03
CA LEU A 449 8.75 2.40 -28.68
C LEU A 449 9.68 1.17 -28.59
N THR A 450 9.18 0.00 -29.03
CA THR A 450 9.95 -1.25 -29.04
C THR A 450 11.21 -1.14 -29.90
N PHE A 451 11.13 -0.43 -31.03
CA PHE A 451 12.28 -0.15 -31.89
C PHE A 451 13.34 0.72 -31.20
N LEU A 452 12.92 1.75 -30.46
CA LEU A 452 13.82 2.64 -29.72
C LEU A 452 14.48 1.94 -28.54
N GLU A 453 13.75 1.12 -27.79
CA GLU A 453 14.29 0.29 -26.71
C GLU A 453 15.36 -0.68 -27.24
N GLY A 454 15.08 -1.39 -28.34
CA GLY A 454 16.04 -2.30 -28.97
C GLY A 454 17.31 -1.61 -29.48
N LYS A 455 17.19 -0.37 -29.97
CA LYS A 455 18.32 0.45 -30.44
C LYS A 455 19.16 0.99 -29.28
N LEU A 456 18.51 1.35 -28.16
CA LEU A 456 19.17 1.78 -26.93
C LEU A 456 19.97 0.61 -26.32
N ASP A 457 19.38 -0.59 -26.28
CA ASP A 457 20.03 -1.79 -25.77
C ASP A 457 21.21 -2.25 -26.65
N ALA A 458 21.08 -2.15 -27.97
CA ALA A 458 22.12 -2.52 -28.90
C ALA A 458 23.36 -1.59 -28.84
N GLU A 459 23.17 -0.28 -28.62
CA GLU A 459 24.29 0.68 -28.58
C GLU A 459 24.87 0.89 -27.17
N PHE A 460 24.06 0.84 -26.11
CA PHE A 460 24.51 1.18 -24.75
C PHE A 460 24.63 -0.03 -23.79
N CYS A 461 23.84 -1.09 -23.97
CA CYS A 461 23.89 -2.28 -23.10
C CYS A 461 24.78 -3.41 -23.66
N ALA A 462 24.88 -3.57 -24.99
CA ALA A 462 25.68 -4.63 -25.61
C ALA A 462 27.21 -4.55 -25.34
N PRO A 463 27.87 -3.38 -25.28
CA PRO A 463 29.29 -3.29 -24.95
C PRO A 463 29.63 -3.65 -23.49
N ALA A 464 28.63 -3.64 -22.60
CA ALA A 464 28.80 -3.93 -21.17
C ALA A 464 28.69 -5.43 -20.84
N ARG A 465 28.03 -6.23 -21.69
CA ARG A 465 27.81 -7.68 -21.45
C ARG A 465 28.96 -8.58 -21.94
N SER A 466 29.98 -8.04 -22.62
CA SER A 466 31.14 -8.80 -23.15
C SER A 466 32.46 -8.56 -22.38
N ALA A 467 32.37 -8.29 -21.07
CA ALA A 467 33.54 -8.11 -20.21
C ALA A 467 34.13 -9.46 -19.72
N SER A 468 34.62 -10.30 -20.63
CA SER A 468 35.49 -11.44 -20.26
C SER A 468 36.59 -11.76 -21.29
N ARG A 469 36.99 -10.80 -22.12
CA ARG A 469 38.24 -10.88 -22.89
C ARG A 469 39.05 -9.61 -22.68
N ARG A 470 40.34 -9.79 -22.32
CA ARG A 470 41.37 -8.74 -22.22
C ARG A 470 41.19 -7.69 -23.34
N ARG A 471 40.78 -6.48 -22.98
CA ARG A 471 40.70 -5.35 -23.92
C ARG A 471 42.11 -4.84 -24.24
N GLN A 472 42.41 -4.69 -25.52
CA GLN A 472 43.53 -3.89 -26.01
C GLN A 472 43.14 -2.40 -26.04
N PRO A 473 44.11 -1.45 -26.06
CA PRO A 473 43.87 -0.02 -25.93
C PRO A 473 43.24 0.67 -27.16
N SER A 474 42.50 -0.05 -28.01
CA SER A 474 41.92 0.49 -29.25
C SER A 474 40.39 0.58 -29.27
N ASP A 475 39.68 0.18 -28.22
CA ASP A 475 38.21 0.19 -28.16
C ASP A 475 37.64 1.35 -27.32
N VAL A 476 38.06 2.58 -27.62
CA VAL A 476 37.36 3.78 -27.13
C VAL A 476 36.37 4.20 -28.22
N PRO A 477 35.05 4.21 -27.98
CA PRO A 477 34.08 4.63 -28.99
C PRO A 477 34.38 6.08 -29.40
N ASN A 478 34.52 6.29 -30.71
CA ASN A 478 34.86 7.59 -31.27
C ASN A 478 33.81 8.64 -30.83
N PRO A 479 34.20 9.70 -30.10
CA PRO A 479 33.28 10.65 -29.49
C PRO A 479 32.40 11.38 -30.50
N THR A 480 32.87 11.54 -31.74
CA THR A 480 32.08 12.15 -32.83
C THR A 480 30.97 11.24 -33.33
N LYS A 481 31.12 9.91 -33.19
CA LYS A 481 30.06 8.95 -33.53
C LYS A 481 28.97 8.94 -32.45
N LEU A 482 29.38 9.01 -31.19
CA LEU A 482 28.47 9.01 -30.04
C LEU A 482 27.60 10.28 -30.00
N LEU A 483 28.19 11.45 -30.28
CA LEU A 483 27.46 12.71 -30.42
C LEU A 483 26.41 12.67 -31.53
N ARG A 484 26.73 12.08 -32.70
CA ARG A 484 25.75 11.92 -33.80
C ARG A 484 24.62 10.94 -33.46
N THR A 485 24.88 9.92 -32.64
CA THR A 485 23.83 9.03 -32.14
C THR A 485 22.90 9.79 -31.18
N ILE A 486 23.46 10.57 -30.25
CA ILE A 486 22.67 11.37 -29.30
C ILE A 486 21.76 12.36 -30.04
N GLU A 487 22.30 13.13 -30.99
CA GLU A 487 21.50 14.06 -31.82
C GLU A 487 20.38 13.35 -32.60
N ARG A 488 20.63 12.11 -33.04
CA ARG A 488 19.63 11.29 -33.74
C ARG A 488 18.54 10.78 -32.79
N LEU A 489 18.91 10.36 -31.58
CA LEU A 489 17.96 9.91 -30.57
C LEU A 489 17.10 11.06 -30.05
N GLU A 490 17.66 12.26 -29.88
CA GLU A 490 16.90 13.46 -29.53
C GLU A 490 15.82 13.76 -30.59
N LYS A 491 16.17 13.63 -31.88
CA LYS A 491 15.21 13.81 -32.97
C LYS A 491 14.13 12.73 -32.99
N ASP A 492 14.49 11.48 -32.69
CA ASP A 492 13.56 10.35 -32.62
C ASP A 492 12.59 10.52 -31.41
N ILE A 493 13.06 11.03 -30.27
CA ILE A 493 12.24 11.34 -29.09
C ILE A 493 11.23 12.46 -29.37
N VAL A 494 11.65 13.53 -30.04
CA VAL A 494 10.73 14.63 -30.42
C VAL A 494 9.65 14.14 -31.37
N ALA A 495 9.97 13.24 -32.30
CA ALA A 495 8.98 12.64 -33.20
C ALA A 495 7.97 11.76 -32.44
N LEU A 496 8.43 10.98 -31.45
CA LEU A 496 7.55 10.20 -30.58
C LEU A 496 6.61 11.09 -29.75
N GLN A 497 7.10 12.19 -29.19
CA GLN A 497 6.27 13.12 -28.43
C GLN A 497 5.17 13.73 -29.30
N LEU A 498 5.46 14.04 -30.56
CA LEU A 498 4.46 14.54 -31.51
C LEU A 498 3.41 13.47 -31.84
N ASN A 499 3.81 12.21 -32.02
CA ASN A 499 2.89 11.10 -32.26
C ASN A 499 1.99 10.84 -31.04
N ALA A 500 2.54 10.89 -29.82
CA ALA A 500 1.77 10.77 -28.58
C ALA A 500 0.75 11.89 -28.40
N ALA A 501 1.11 13.13 -28.76
CA ALA A 501 0.19 14.27 -28.77
C ALA A 501 -0.97 14.06 -29.77
N ASN A 502 -0.69 13.54 -30.96
CA ASN A 502 -1.71 13.24 -31.97
C ASN A 502 -2.69 12.15 -31.49
N VAL A 503 -2.20 11.08 -30.83
CA VAL A 503 -3.05 10.04 -30.23
C VAL A 503 -3.91 10.60 -29.10
N THR A 504 -3.35 11.49 -28.27
CA THR A 504 -4.08 12.17 -27.20
C THR A 504 -5.20 13.06 -27.74
N GLN A 505 -4.92 13.80 -28.82
CA GLN A 505 -5.93 14.62 -29.51
C GLN A 505 -7.02 13.77 -30.16
N ALA A 506 -6.66 12.65 -30.80
CA ALA A 506 -7.62 11.70 -31.36
C ALA A 506 -8.53 11.09 -30.28
N LYS A 507 -7.96 10.73 -29.11
CA LYS A 507 -8.72 10.26 -27.94
C LYS A 507 -9.72 11.32 -27.46
N LYS A 508 -9.30 12.58 -27.36
CA LYS A 508 -10.18 13.69 -26.96
C LYS A 508 -11.35 13.87 -27.95
N SER A 509 -11.06 13.87 -29.26
CA SER A 509 -12.09 13.96 -30.30
C SER A 509 -13.08 12.79 -30.25
N PHE A 510 -12.62 11.57 -29.97
CA PHE A 510 -13.49 10.41 -29.82
C PHE A 510 -14.43 10.55 -28.62
N VAL A 511 -13.93 11.04 -27.49
CA VAL A 511 -14.74 11.30 -26.28
C VAL A 511 -15.79 12.38 -26.54
N GLU A 512 -15.43 13.47 -27.21
CA GLU A 512 -16.39 14.53 -27.58
C GLU A 512 -17.51 14.00 -28.52
N GLU A 513 -17.14 13.18 -29.51
CA GLU A 513 -18.09 12.50 -30.40
C GLU A 513 -19.03 11.56 -29.64
N THR A 514 -18.52 10.79 -28.66
CA THR A 514 -19.35 9.89 -27.84
C THR A 514 -20.28 10.67 -26.91
N HIS A 515 -19.82 11.76 -26.30
CA HIS A 515 -20.67 12.64 -25.49
C HIS A 515 -21.80 13.26 -26.32
N LYS A 516 -21.52 13.67 -27.56
CA LYS A 516 -22.54 14.20 -28.47
C LYS A 516 -23.58 13.14 -28.82
N LYS A 517 -23.17 11.89 -29.08
CA LYS A 517 -24.09 10.77 -29.33
C LYS A 517 -24.91 10.40 -28.09
N LEU A 518 -24.31 10.44 -26.90
CA LEU A 518 -25.02 10.21 -25.63
C LEU A 518 -26.08 11.29 -25.37
N ALA A 519 -25.75 12.55 -25.66
CA ALA A 519 -26.69 13.67 -25.52
C ALA A 519 -27.90 13.52 -26.46
N ILE A 520 -27.67 13.12 -27.71
CA ILE A 520 -28.75 12.82 -28.67
C ILE A 520 -29.62 11.66 -28.18
N ASN A 521 -29.00 10.60 -27.64
CA ASN A 521 -29.74 9.47 -27.08
C ASN A 521 -30.55 9.84 -25.82
N ALA A 522 -30.01 10.73 -24.97
CA ALA A 522 -30.74 11.27 -23.81
C ALA A 522 -31.94 12.13 -24.24
N GLU A 523 -31.78 12.97 -25.27
CA GLU A 523 -32.87 13.77 -25.85
C GLU A 523 -33.95 12.86 -26.48
N LEU A 524 -33.54 11.79 -27.17
CA LEU A 524 -34.46 10.77 -27.71
C LEU A 524 -35.23 10.04 -26.60
N LEU A 525 -34.56 9.68 -25.50
CA LEU A 525 -35.21 9.07 -24.34
C LEU A 525 -36.17 10.03 -23.64
N GLU A 526 -35.84 11.32 -23.56
CA GLU A 526 -36.72 12.35 -23.02
C GLU A 526 -37.98 12.52 -23.90
N ARG A 527 -37.81 12.52 -25.23
CA ARG A 527 -38.92 12.58 -26.20
C ARG A 527 -39.79 11.31 -26.22
N LEU A 528 -39.22 10.15 -25.90
CA LEU A 528 -39.98 8.91 -25.71
C LEU A 528 -40.71 8.89 -24.35
N SER A 529 -40.19 9.56 -23.33
CA SER A 529 -40.79 9.65 -22.00
C SER A 529 -41.98 10.62 -21.92
N PHE A 530 -41.96 11.69 -22.72
CA PHE A 530 -43.12 12.58 -22.92
C PHE A 530 -43.93 12.07 -24.12
N GLY A 531 -44.86 11.14 -23.87
CA GLY A 531 -45.67 10.48 -24.90
C GLY A 531 -46.30 11.41 -25.94
N VAL A 532 -45.57 11.67 -27.02
CA VAL A 532 -46.10 12.20 -28.27
C VAL A 532 -46.47 10.99 -29.11
N GLN A 533 -47.76 10.89 -29.46
CA GLN A 533 -48.24 9.94 -30.46
C GLN A 533 -47.49 10.17 -31.76
N VAL A 534 -46.53 9.30 -32.05
CA VAL A 534 -46.01 9.12 -33.40
C VAL A 534 -47.00 8.17 -34.08
N GLU A 535 -47.76 8.70 -35.04
CA GLU A 535 -48.57 7.89 -35.96
C GLU A 535 -47.66 6.83 -36.61
N PRO A 536 -48.03 5.54 -36.58
CA PRO A 536 -47.14 4.48 -37.04
C PRO A 536 -47.13 4.45 -38.57
N ASP A 537 -45.98 4.81 -39.18
CA ASP A 537 -45.69 4.46 -40.57
C ASP A 537 -45.39 2.94 -40.67
N ASP A 538 -45.79 2.33 -41.79
CA ASP A 538 -45.80 0.88 -42.05
C ASP A 538 -44.49 0.13 -41.72
N GLU A 539 -43.34 0.81 -41.67
CA GLU A 539 -42.04 0.21 -41.27
C GLU A 539 -41.93 -0.08 -39.76
N THR A 540 -42.62 0.68 -38.92
CA THR A 540 -42.60 0.49 -37.45
C THR A 540 -43.49 -0.67 -36.98
N ALA A 541 -44.55 -0.99 -37.74
CA ALA A 541 -45.40 -2.15 -37.46
C ALA A 541 -44.64 -3.48 -37.65
N GLY A 542 -43.87 -3.60 -38.73
CA GLY A 542 -43.06 -4.80 -39.00
C GLY A 542 -41.90 -4.99 -38.02
N SER A 543 -41.41 -3.90 -37.42
CA SER A 543 -40.33 -3.94 -36.43
C SER A 543 -40.83 -4.39 -35.04
N LYS A 544 -42.07 -4.02 -34.68
CA LYS A 544 -42.72 -4.46 -33.45
C LYS A 544 -43.08 -5.94 -33.49
N GLU A 545 -43.62 -6.44 -34.61
CA GLU A 545 -43.87 -7.88 -34.78
C GLU A 545 -42.59 -8.72 -34.66
N ARG A 546 -41.46 -8.25 -35.21
CA ARG A 546 -40.17 -8.96 -35.07
C ARG A 546 -39.65 -8.98 -33.65
N PHE A 547 -39.85 -7.90 -32.89
CA PHE A 547 -39.44 -7.83 -31.49
C PHE A 547 -40.29 -8.73 -30.60
N ASP A 548 -41.61 -8.76 -30.83
CA ASP A 548 -42.53 -9.63 -30.10
C ASP A 548 -42.26 -11.12 -30.40
N HIS A 549 -41.87 -11.44 -31.63
CA HIS A 549 -41.48 -12.81 -32.02
C HIS A 549 -40.15 -13.26 -31.38
N LEU A 550 -39.22 -12.33 -31.14
CA LEU A 550 -37.94 -12.56 -30.46
C LEU A 550 -38.10 -12.68 -28.95
N ALA A 551 -39.00 -11.89 -28.36
CA ALA A 551 -39.35 -12.00 -26.94
C ALA A 551 -40.08 -13.33 -26.64
N ALA A 552 -40.95 -13.77 -27.54
CA ALA A 552 -41.64 -15.06 -27.41
C ALA A 552 -40.69 -16.26 -27.54
N SER A 553 -39.66 -16.18 -28.40
CA SER A 553 -38.66 -17.25 -28.53
C SER A 553 -37.71 -17.33 -27.33
N PHE A 554 -37.40 -16.20 -26.69
CA PHE A 554 -36.61 -16.15 -25.46
C PHE A 554 -37.36 -16.72 -24.25
N SER A 555 -38.66 -16.46 -24.15
CA SER A 555 -39.51 -16.97 -23.06
C SER A 555 -39.75 -18.48 -23.15
N ALA A 556 -39.63 -19.08 -24.33
CA ALA A 556 -39.76 -20.53 -24.54
C ALA A 556 -38.45 -21.32 -24.27
N ALA A 557 -37.33 -20.65 -23.99
CA ALA A 557 -36.01 -21.24 -23.78
C ALA A 557 -35.53 -21.22 -22.32
N HIS A 558 -36.40 -20.88 -21.37
CA HIS A 558 -36.15 -20.94 -19.92
C HIS A 558 -37.15 -21.84 -19.20
#